data_AF-A0AAW7QW83-F1
#
_entry.id   AF-A0AAW7QW83-F1
#
_cell.length_a   1.000
_cell.length_b   1.000
_cell.length_c   1.000
_cell.angle_alpha   90.00
_cell.angle_beta   90.00
_cell.angle_gamma   90.00
#
_symmetry.space_group_name_H-M   'P 1'
#
loop_
_entity.id
_entity.type
_entity.pdbx_description
1 polymer ?
#
loop_
_entity_poly.entity_id
_entity_poly.type
_entity_poly.pdbx_seq_one_letter_code
_entity_poly.pdbx_strand_id
1 'polypeptide(L)'
;MDVQITTLTPFWTGGVEGTTDRLHESGLIGSMRWWYEAIVRGLGGEACDPSQSKCTFDAEKYQKSSASTPLQRLRDAGLCDACQVFGATGWRRRFRLTIINDQTQPIWKDAQPLNIRPPDRTRGWFLPPGRMGTFTLRLTGDPEAVQRIAALLLFLEQWGSLGAKPQLGYGAFRIDNREDVLAVAKQANWNTISVSQSASADPDLRQFLFFRFDFTPRQPGWWTNIPGISRVSIQVQPLVQHYNIVPVTPALKNAWRFGQKWNRADEQTIFGAALPNRQRGRIVATWAYLDPGNNRWCVHGWAWLPAQSQTASMLTQTLGNATTWNQTLNVQGTLTQQRPRTTQDVRQLL
;
A
#
# COMPACT_ATOMS: atom_id res chain seq x y z
N MET A 1 0.68 -16.39 -16.06
CA MET A 1 -0.46 -15.49 -16.31
C MET A 1 0.05 -14.07 -16.48
N ASP A 2 -0.69 -13.23 -17.20
CA ASP A 2 -0.38 -11.82 -17.37
C ASP A 2 -1.44 -10.98 -16.64
N VAL A 3 -1.01 -9.92 -15.95
CA VAL A 3 -1.85 -8.97 -15.23
C VAL A 3 -1.66 -7.61 -15.87
N GLN A 4 -2.71 -7.08 -16.48
CA GLN A 4 -2.73 -5.78 -17.12
C GLN A 4 -3.11 -4.72 -16.08
N ILE A 5 -2.27 -3.71 -15.92
CA ILE A 5 -2.40 -2.70 -14.88
C ILE A 5 -2.48 -1.31 -15.49
N THR A 6 -3.45 -0.53 -15.04
CA THR A 6 -3.53 0.92 -15.23
C THR A 6 -3.24 1.61 -13.91
N THR A 7 -2.28 2.54 -13.88
CA THR A 7 -1.99 3.34 -12.68
C THR A 7 -3.12 4.37 -12.46
N LEU A 8 -3.65 4.46 -11.23
CA LEU A 8 -4.65 5.45 -10.84
C LEU A 8 -4.04 6.63 -10.07
N THR A 9 -2.87 6.42 -9.47
CA THR A 9 -2.03 7.46 -8.89
C THR A 9 -0.57 7.15 -9.20
N PRO A 10 0.36 8.12 -9.05
CA PRO A 10 1.72 7.93 -9.53
C PRO A 10 2.38 6.69 -8.91
N PHE A 11 3.05 5.91 -9.74
CA PHE A 11 3.87 4.79 -9.32
C PHE A 11 5.31 5.25 -9.08
N TRP A 12 5.95 4.66 -8.08
CA TRP A 12 7.37 4.89 -7.84
C TRP A 12 8.03 3.60 -7.39
N THR A 13 9.12 3.24 -8.05
CA THR A 13 9.96 2.09 -7.72
C THR A 13 11.40 2.53 -7.76
N GLY A 14 12.11 2.41 -6.64
CA GLY A 14 13.49 2.87 -6.56
C GLY A 14 14.42 1.91 -7.29
N GLY A 15 15.15 2.42 -8.27
CA GLY A 15 16.35 1.79 -8.80
C GLY A 15 17.52 1.89 -7.83
N VAL A 16 18.69 1.39 -8.24
CA VAL A 16 19.91 1.36 -7.42
C VAL A 16 20.31 2.76 -6.93
N GLU A 17 20.09 3.79 -7.75
CA GLU A 17 20.40 5.19 -7.41
C GLU A 17 19.29 5.89 -6.61
N GLY A 18 18.23 5.17 -6.22
CA GLY A 18 17.09 5.78 -5.53
C GLY A 18 16.25 6.70 -6.41
N THR A 19 16.31 6.51 -7.74
CA THR A 19 15.53 7.21 -8.76
C THR A 19 14.50 6.27 -9.41
N THR A 20 13.54 6.83 -10.16
CA THR A 20 12.54 6.08 -10.94
C THR A 20 12.69 6.46 -12.42
N ASP A 21 13.71 5.91 -13.06
CA ASP A 21 13.95 5.96 -14.51
C ASP A 21 13.00 5.05 -15.28
N ARG A 22 12.65 3.90 -14.69
CA ARG A 22 11.64 2.93 -15.16
C ARG A 22 10.92 2.29 -13.98
N LEU A 23 9.92 1.45 -14.26
CA LEU A 23 9.40 0.54 -13.25
C LEU A 23 10.41 -0.59 -12.99
N HIS A 24 10.77 -0.77 -11.71
CA HIS A 24 11.70 -1.80 -11.24
C HIS A 24 10.94 -2.93 -10.56
N GLU A 25 11.09 -4.15 -11.07
CA GLU A 25 10.45 -5.34 -10.52
C GLU A 25 10.77 -5.57 -9.03
N SER A 26 12.01 -5.27 -8.62
CA SER A 26 12.45 -5.39 -7.23
C SER A 26 11.63 -4.51 -6.29
N GLY A 27 11.31 -3.28 -6.69
CA GLY A 27 10.47 -2.36 -5.93
C GLY A 27 9.03 -2.87 -5.79
N LEU A 28 8.46 -3.42 -6.87
CA LEU A 28 7.13 -4.03 -6.84
C LEU A 28 7.12 -5.27 -5.92
N ILE A 29 8.10 -6.18 -6.09
CA ILE A 29 8.24 -7.38 -5.25
C ILE A 29 8.40 -7.02 -3.78
N GLY A 30 9.22 -6.02 -3.45
CA GLY A 30 9.40 -5.57 -2.07
C GLY A 30 8.11 -5.05 -1.43
N SER A 31 7.34 -4.25 -2.16
CA SER A 31 6.05 -3.74 -1.68
C SER A 31 5.00 -4.84 -1.51
N MET A 32 4.92 -5.79 -2.45
CA MET A 32 4.06 -6.97 -2.35
C MET A 32 4.45 -7.83 -1.15
N ARG A 33 5.76 -8.04 -0.92
CA ARG A 33 6.25 -8.81 0.22
C ARG A 33 5.77 -8.19 1.53
N TRP A 34 5.90 -6.88 1.69
CA TRP A 34 5.48 -6.19 2.91
C TRP A 34 4.00 -6.42 3.23
N TRP A 35 3.12 -6.34 2.22
CA TRP A 35 1.69 -6.63 2.39
C TRP A 35 1.40 -8.11 2.62
N TYR A 36 2.11 -8.99 1.92
CA TYR A 36 1.99 -10.43 2.13
C TYR A 36 2.35 -10.83 3.56
N GLU A 37 3.41 -10.24 4.12
CA GLU A 37 3.81 -10.45 5.51
C GLU A 37 2.72 -9.96 6.49
N ALA A 38 2.09 -8.81 6.23
CA ALA A 38 0.97 -8.32 7.05
C ALA A 38 -0.26 -9.25 7.00
N ILE A 39 -0.58 -9.77 5.81
CA ILE A 39 -1.65 -10.76 5.60
C ILE A 39 -1.33 -12.06 6.34
N VAL A 40 -0.11 -12.58 6.20
CA VAL A 40 0.37 -13.79 6.90
C VAL A 40 0.16 -13.65 8.41
N ARG A 41 0.61 -12.55 9.02
CA ARG A 41 0.43 -12.30 10.45
C ARG A 41 -1.05 -12.18 10.83
N GLY A 42 -1.85 -11.49 10.00
CA GLY A 42 -3.29 -11.39 10.17
C GLY A 42 -4.03 -12.73 10.11
N LEU A 43 -3.51 -13.67 9.33
CA LEU A 43 -4.01 -15.05 9.25
C LEU A 43 -3.51 -15.94 10.40
N GLY A 44 -2.68 -15.41 11.29
CA GLY A 44 -2.08 -16.12 12.43
C GLY A 44 -0.73 -16.76 12.12
N GLY A 45 -0.19 -16.58 10.91
CA GLY A 45 1.10 -17.11 10.50
C GLY A 45 2.31 -16.35 11.00
N GLU A 46 3.48 -16.83 10.60
CA GLU A 46 4.76 -16.20 10.94
C GLU A 46 5.37 -15.54 9.71
N ALA A 47 5.78 -14.28 9.87
CA ALA A 47 6.59 -13.56 8.90
C ALA A 47 7.72 -12.83 9.62
N CYS A 48 8.95 -13.12 9.21
CA CYS A 48 10.15 -12.49 9.75
C CYS A 48 10.25 -11.02 9.35
N ASP A 49 11.00 -10.22 10.11
CA ASP A 49 11.52 -8.93 9.65
C ASP A 49 12.71 -9.18 8.70
N PRO A 50 12.59 -8.88 7.39
CA PRO A 50 13.66 -9.12 6.43
C PRO A 50 14.92 -8.27 6.68
N SER A 51 14.84 -7.22 7.51
CA SER A 51 16.00 -6.39 7.87
C SER A 51 16.87 -6.99 8.98
N GLN A 52 16.38 -8.00 9.70
CA GLN A 52 17.07 -8.61 10.85
C GLN A 52 17.70 -9.98 10.55
N SER A 53 17.84 -10.36 9.27
CA SER A 53 18.47 -11.63 8.81
C SER A 53 18.00 -12.90 9.53
N LYS A 54 16.68 -13.06 9.74
CA LYS A 54 16.13 -14.15 10.57
C LYS A 54 15.85 -15.48 9.83
N CYS A 55 15.64 -15.47 8.52
CA CYS A 55 15.29 -16.68 7.76
C CYS A 55 16.44 -17.12 6.84
N THR A 56 16.94 -18.33 7.07
CA THR A 56 17.89 -19.03 6.20
C THR A 56 17.45 -20.47 6.09
N PHE A 57 17.37 -20.99 4.86
CA PHE A 57 16.97 -22.37 4.62
C PHE A 57 18.09 -23.36 4.95
N ASP A 58 17.72 -24.41 5.68
CA ASP A 58 18.60 -25.49 6.09
C ASP A 58 18.12 -26.82 5.48
N ALA A 59 18.85 -27.31 4.48
CA ALA A 59 18.50 -28.53 3.75
C ALA A 59 18.56 -29.78 4.63
N GLU A 60 19.45 -29.81 5.63
CA GLU A 60 19.61 -30.95 6.53
C GLU A 60 18.39 -31.03 7.48
N LYS A 61 17.97 -29.90 8.04
CA LYS A 61 16.73 -29.83 8.83
C LYS A 61 15.50 -30.18 8.01
N TYR A 62 15.46 -29.77 6.74
CA TYR A 62 14.37 -30.14 5.84
C TYR A 62 14.26 -31.66 5.65
N GLN A 63 15.39 -32.34 5.42
CA GLN A 63 15.44 -33.80 5.25
C GLN A 63 15.13 -34.57 6.54
N LYS A 64 15.53 -34.03 7.69
CA LYS A 64 15.31 -34.63 9.01
C LYS A 64 13.90 -34.39 9.58
N SER A 65 13.16 -33.43 9.03
CA SER A 65 11.80 -33.14 9.52
C SER A 65 10.87 -34.34 9.31
N SER A 66 10.21 -34.75 10.39
CA SER A 66 9.17 -35.79 10.38
C SER A 66 7.78 -35.25 9.99
N ALA A 67 7.67 -33.96 9.65
CA ALA A 67 6.39 -33.35 9.34
C ALA A 67 5.79 -33.89 8.03
N SER A 68 4.49 -34.18 8.07
CA SER A 68 3.75 -34.77 6.94
C SER A 68 3.56 -33.80 5.78
N THR A 69 3.50 -32.49 6.04
CA THR A 69 3.26 -31.46 5.01
C THR A 69 4.55 -30.78 4.57
N PRO A 70 4.72 -30.51 3.26
CA PRO A 70 5.90 -29.78 2.76
C PRO A 70 6.11 -28.41 3.42
N LEU A 71 5.02 -27.68 3.72
CA LEU A 71 5.08 -26.36 4.33
C LEU A 71 5.61 -26.40 5.77
N GLN A 72 5.23 -27.42 6.54
CA GLN A 72 5.77 -27.59 7.89
C GLN A 72 7.25 -27.98 7.83
N ARG A 73 7.66 -28.86 6.91
CA ARG A 73 9.09 -29.17 6.71
C ARG A 73 9.91 -27.92 6.35
N LEU A 74 9.36 -27.00 5.56
CA LEU A 74 10.02 -25.73 5.24
C LEU A 74 10.16 -24.83 6.49
N ARG A 75 9.19 -24.83 7.40
CA ARG A 75 9.32 -24.12 8.70
C ARG A 75 10.41 -24.72 9.56
N ASP A 76 10.41 -26.05 9.70
CA ASP A 76 11.43 -26.76 10.47
C ASP A 76 12.84 -26.50 9.91
N ALA A 77 12.91 -26.25 8.59
CA ALA A 77 14.11 -25.83 7.86
C ALA A 77 14.44 -24.33 7.94
N GLY A 78 13.74 -23.54 8.77
CA GLY A 78 14.06 -22.13 9.04
C GLY A 78 13.33 -21.10 8.18
N LEU A 79 12.29 -21.49 7.41
CA LEU A 79 11.52 -20.57 6.58
C LEU A 79 10.15 -20.23 7.17
N CYS A 80 9.93 -18.95 7.48
CA CYS A 80 8.60 -18.42 7.79
C CYS A 80 7.67 -18.45 6.56
N ASP A 81 6.36 -18.31 6.77
CA ASP A 81 5.33 -18.42 5.72
C ASP A 81 5.58 -17.48 4.52
N ALA A 82 6.03 -16.25 4.80
CA ALA A 82 6.36 -15.28 3.75
C ALA A 82 7.59 -15.71 2.93
N CYS A 83 8.65 -16.17 3.59
CA CYS A 83 9.89 -16.61 2.96
C CYS A 83 9.69 -17.86 2.09
N GLN A 84 8.74 -18.74 2.43
CA GLN A 84 8.41 -19.89 1.60
C GLN A 84 7.93 -19.47 0.20
N VAL A 85 7.27 -18.32 0.06
CA VAL A 85 6.81 -17.78 -1.24
C VAL A 85 7.83 -16.80 -1.84
N PHE A 86 8.28 -15.82 -1.06
CA PHE A 86 9.11 -14.70 -1.52
C PHE A 86 10.61 -14.99 -1.57
N GLY A 87 11.05 -16.11 -1.00
CA GLY A 87 12.46 -16.46 -0.92
C GLY A 87 13.17 -15.91 0.32
N ALA A 88 14.30 -16.54 0.62
CA ALA A 88 15.24 -16.20 1.69
C ALA A 88 16.64 -16.69 1.31
N THR A 89 17.64 -16.47 2.16
CA THR A 89 18.97 -17.06 1.95
C THR A 89 18.86 -18.59 1.88
N GLY A 90 19.42 -19.19 0.82
CA GLY A 90 19.32 -20.63 0.56
C GLY A 90 17.96 -21.10 0.00
N TRP A 91 16.96 -20.21 -0.17
CA TRP A 91 15.65 -20.56 -0.73
C TRP A 91 15.19 -19.57 -1.80
N ARG A 92 15.03 -20.08 -3.03
CA ARG A 92 14.60 -19.26 -4.15
C ARG A 92 13.11 -18.92 -4.04
N ARG A 93 12.75 -17.68 -4.36
CA ARG A 93 11.36 -17.25 -4.59
C ARG A 93 10.63 -18.20 -5.54
N ARG A 94 9.41 -18.61 -5.17
CA ARG A 94 8.59 -19.60 -5.90
C ARG A 94 7.90 -19.06 -7.16
N PHE A 95 7.87 -17.74 -7.34
CA PHE A 95 7.34 -17.08 -8.52
C PHE A 95 8.41 -16.20 -9.19
N ARG A 96 8.23 -15.90 -10.47
CA ARG A 96 8.93 -14.86 -11.22
C ARG A 96 7.89 -13.81 -11.61
N LEU A 97 8.28 -12.54 -11.45
CA LEU A 97 7.54 -11.37 -11.88
C LEU A 97 8.44 -10.62 -12.84
N THR A 98 7.93 -10.32 -14.02
CA THR A 98 8.63 -9.56 -15.07
C THR A 98 7.67 -8.51 -15.62
N ILE A 99 8.15 -7.30 -15.89
CA ILE A 99 7.38 -6.30 -16.63
C ILE A 99 7.65 -6.50 -18.12
N ILE A 100 6.61 -6.80 -18.91
CA ILE A 100 6.78 -7.17 -20.33
C ILE A 100 6.31 -6.09 -21.31
N ASN A 101 5.48 -5.14 -20.86
CA ASN A 101 5.01 -3.99 -21.62
C ASN A 101 4.93 -2.82 -20.64
N ASP A 102 5.88 -1.90 -20.62
CA ASP A 102 5.85 -0.69 -19.78
C ASP A 102 5.55 0.52 -20.66
N GLN A 103 4.35 1.08 -20.54
CA GLN A 103 3.93 2.30 -21.22
C GLN A 103 3.80 3.48 -20.24
N THR A 104 4.40 3.37 -19.06
CA THR A 104 4.35 4.44 -18.07
C THR A 104 5.29 5.58 -18.45
N GLN A 105 4.88 6.81 -18.15
CA GLN A 105 5.64 8.02 -18.39
C GLN A 105 5.75 8.84 -17.09
N PRO A 106 6.85 9.59 -16.89
CA PRO A 106 6.94 10.55 -15.80
C PRO A 106 5.75 11.53 -15.83
N ILE A 107 5.17 11.81 -14.67
CA ILE A 107 4.02 12.72 -14.56
C ILE A 107 4.37 14.19 -14.82
N TRP A 108 5.66 14.55 -14.73
CA TRP A 108 6.23 15.80 -15.20
C TRP A 108 7.73 15.60 -15.52
N LYS A 109 8.31 16.49 -16.35
CA LYS A 109 9.66 16.32 -16.91
C LYS A 109 10.80 16.61 -15.92
N ASP A 110 10.61 17.60 -15.04
CA ASP A 110 11.67 18.02 -14.13
C ASP A 110 11.82 17.06 -12.94
N ALA A 111 13.06 16.75 -12.56
CA ALA A 111 13.33 15.96 -11.35
C ALA A 111 12.92 16.69 -10.05
N GLN A 112 12.52 17.96 -10.13
CA GLN A 112 12.13 18.77 -8.99
C GLN A 112 10.82 18.22 -8.37
N PRO A 113 10.82 17.94 -7.05
CA PRO A 113 9.61 17.54 -6.37
C PRO A 113 8.57 18.65 -6.32
N LEU A 114 7.29 18.30 -6.47
CA LEU A 114 6.18 19.19 -6.16
C LEU A 114 6.12 19.41 -4.63
N ASN A 115 6.24 20.66 -4.18
CA ASN A 115 6.18 21.01 -2.76
C ASN A 115 4.78 21.52 -2.38
N ILE A 116 4.00 20.69 -1.69
CA ILE A 116 2.69 21.08 -1.18
C ILE A 116 2.82 21.53 0.27
N ARG A 117 2.56 22.82 0.51
CA ARG A 117 2.67 23.45 1.83
C ARG A 117 1.33 24.07 2.24
N PRO A 118 0.58 23.43 3.15
CA PRO A 118 -0.65 23.98 3.72
C PRO A 118 -0.45 25.39 4.33
N PRO A 119 -1.53 26.17 4.51
CA PRO A 119 -1.49 27.46 5.18
C PRO A 119 -0.86 27.36 6.57
N ASP A 120 -0.16 28.42 6.99
CA ASP A 120 0.44 28.55 8.32
C ASP A 120 1.48 27.49 8.69
N ARG A 121 1.99 26.74 7.70
CA ARG A 121 3.09 25.79 7.87
C ARG A 121 4.38 26.35 7.30
N THR A 122 5.47 26.16 8.04
CA THR A 122 6.83 26.50 7.61
C THR A 122 7.44 25.44 6.69
N ARG A 123 7.02 24.17 6.84
CA ARG A 123 7.47 23.01 6.05
C ARG A 123 6.30 22.41 5.25
N GLY A 124 6.63 21.77 4.13
CA GLY A 124 5.67 21.10 3.25
C GLY A 124 6.03 19.65 2.95
N TRP A 125 5.23 19.02 2.10
CA TRP A 125 5.44 17.67 1.59
C TRP A 125 6.05 17.76 0.20
N PHE A 126 7.18 17.09 0.00
CA PHE A 126 7.86 17.00 -1.28
C PHE A 126 7.46 15.71 -2.00
N LEU A 127 6.76 15.85 -3.12
CA LEU A 127 6.27 14.75 -3.95
C LEU A 127 7.19 14.64 -5.17
N PRO A 128 8.12 13.67 -5.21
CA PRO A 128 9.01 13.49 -6.37
C PRO A 128 8.22 12.93 -7.55
N PRO A 129 8.60 13.21 -8.81
CA PRO A 129 7.90 12.69 -9.97
C PRO A 129 7.79 11.16 -9.92
N GLY A 130 6.56 10.65 -9.93
CA GLY A 130 6.27 9.24 -10.20
C GLY A 130 6.00 9.01 -11.68
N ARG A 131 5.57 7.80 -12.03
CA ARG A 131 5.16 7.43 -13.38
C ARG A 131 3.68 7.08 -13.43
N MET A 132 3.00 7.43 -14.52
CA MET A 132 1.61 7.07 -14.80
C MET A 132 1.51 6.44 -16.19
N GLY A 133 0.55 5.54 -16.37
CA GLY A 133 0.27 4.87 -17.63
C GLY A 133 -0.20 3.44 -17.40
N THR A 134 0.06 2.59 -18.38
CA THR A 134 -0.28 1.16 -18.31
C THR A 134 0.97 0.31 -18.31
N PHE A 135 0.89 -0.86 -17.70
CA PHE A 135 1.93 -1.87 -17.84
C PHE A 135 1.38 -3.29 -17.64
N THR A 136 2.14 -4.29 -18.10
CA THR A 136 1.77 -5.71 -17.90
C THR A 136 2.79 -6.44 -17.03
N LEU A 137 2.30 -7.08 -15.96
CA LEU A 137 3.08 -7.99 -15.15
C LEU A 137 2.89 -9.43 -15.63
N ARG A 138 3.99 -10.10 -15.98
CA ARG A 138 4.01 -11.53 -16.24
C ARG A 138 4.40 -12.29 -14.98
N LEU A 139 3.49 -13.15 -14.51
CA LEU A 139 3.68 -14.05 -13.38
C LEU A 139 3.86 -15.49 -13.87
N THR A 140 4.98 -16.11 -13.49
CA THR A 140 5.31 -17.52 -13.79
C THR A 140 5.92 -18.19 -12.57
N GLY A 141 5.97 -19.52 -12.54
CA GLY A 141 6.58 -20.28 -11.44
C GLY A 141 5.62 -21.30 -10.88
N ASP A 142 5.79 -21.60 -9.59
CA ASP A 142 4.93 -22.52 -8.85
C ASP A 142 3.45 -22.05 -8.87
N PRO A 143 2.49 -22.92 -9.21
CA PRO A 143 1.08 -22.53 -9.33
C PRO A 143 0.49 -21.91 -8.06
N GLU A 144 0.79 -22.48 -6.89
CA GLU A 144 0.27 -22.00 -5.60
C GLU A 144 0.81 -20.60 -5.29
N ALA A 145 2.10 -20.36 -5.54
CA ALA A 145 2.70 -19.05 -5.40
C ALA A 145 2.07 -18.03 -6.37
N VAL A 146 1.87 -18.39 -7.64
CA VAL A 146 1.23 -17.50 -8.62
C VAL A 146 -0.20 -17.16 -8.21
N GLN A 147 -0.98 -18.14 -7.76
CA GLN A 147 -2.35 -17.93 -7.26
C GLN A 147 -2.38 -16.96 -6.06
N ARG A 148 -1.46 -17.12 -5.10
CA ARG A 148 -1.34 -16.20 -3.95
C ARG A 148 -0.95 -14.79 -4.36
N ILE A 149 -0.06 -14.63 -5.34
CA ILE A 149 0.32 -13.30 -5.86
C ILE A 149 -0.85 -12.67 -6.62
N ALA A 150 -1.64 -13.44 -7.37
CA ALA A 150 -2.85 -12.93 -8.02
C ALA A 150 -3.89 -12.44 -6.99
N ALA A 151 -4.14 -13.22 -5.93
CA ALA A 151 -5.01 -12.83 -4.82
C ALA A 151 -4.48 -11.57 -4.09
N LEU A 152 -3.16 -11.51 -3.83
CA LEU A 152 -2.53 -10.33 -3.26
C LEU A 152 -2.73 -9.09 -4.13
N LEU A 153 -2.58 -9.19 -5.46
CA LEU A 153 -2.76 -8.04 -6.35
C LEU A 153 -4.21 -7.52 -6.32
N LEU A 154 -5.21 -8.40 -6.28
CA LEU A 154 -6.63 -8.00 -6.11
C LEU A 154 -6.87 -7.34 -4.76
N PHE A 155 -6.27 -7.87 -3.68
CA PHE A 155 -6.32 -7.22 -2.37
C PHE A 155 -5.71 -5.82 -2.41
N LEU A 156 -4.55 -5.65 -3.06
CA LEU A 156 -3.86 -4.36 -3.17
C LEU A 156 -4.60 -3.34 -4.05
N GLU A 157 -5.25 -3.78 -5.13
CA GLU A 157 -6.12 -2.94 -5.97
C GLU A 157 -7.20 -2.27 -5.12
N GLN A 158 -7.80 -3.02 -4.20
CA GLN A 158 -8.94 -2.54 -3.41
C GLN A 158 -8.54 -1.77 -2.14
N TRP A 159 -7.51 -2.24 -1.43
CA TRP A 159 -7.22 -1.80 -0.06
C TRP A 159 -5.84 -1.18 0.12
N GLY A 160 -4.92 -1.48 -0.79
CA GLY A 160 -3.51 -1.28 -0.57
C GLY A 160 -2.88 -0.24 -1.49
N SER A 161 -1.61 -0.47 -1.78
CA SER A 161 -0.82 0.31 -2.73
C SER A 161 0.35 -0.56 -3.19
N LEU A 162 0.76 -0.40 -4.44
CA LEU A 162 1.85 -1.14 -5.04
C LEU A 162 3.02 -0.21 -5.36
N GLY A 163 4.24 -0.66 -5.11
CA GLY A 163 5.45 0.14 -5.21
C GLY A 163 5.76 0.91 -3.92
N ALA A 164 6.59 1.94 -4.04
CA ALA A 164 7.10 2.73 -2.92
C ALA A 164 6.48 4.13 -2.89
N LYS A 165 6.78 4.85 -1.81
CA LYS A 165 6.19 6.15 -1.45
C LYS A 165 4.66 6.15 -1.20
N PRO A 166 4.03 5.08 -0.67
CA PRO A 166 2.60 5.12 -0.37
C PRO A 166 2.24 6.22 0.64
N GLN A 167 3.17 6.60 1.54
CA GLN A 167 2.99 7.74 2.46
C GLN A 167 2.81 9.10 1.75
N LEU A 168 3.11 9.19 0.45
CA LEU A 168 2.90 10.37 -0.39
C LEU A 168 1.66 10.23 -1.30
N GLY A 169 0.92 9.12 -1.16
CA GLY A 169 -0.31 8.82 -1.89
C GLY A 169 -0.13 8.12 -3.22
N TYR A 170 0.98 7.40 -3.37
CA TYR A 170 1.40 6.73 -4.60
C TYR A 170 0.95 5.27 -4.61
N GLY A 171 0.86 4.68 -5.81
CA GLY A 171 0.72 3.23 -5.95
C GLY A 171 -0.71 2.69 -5.99
N ALA A 172 -1.74 3.53 -6.12
CA ALA A 172 -3.09 3.07 -6.47
C ALA A 172 -3.18 2.67 -7.93
N PHE A 173 -3.85 1.56 -8.23
CA PHE A 173 -3.94 1.00 -9.57
C PHE A 173 -5.26 0.26 -9.78
N ARG A 174 -5.55 -0.06 -11.05
CA ARG A 174 -6.63 -0.94 -11.49
C ARG A 174 -6.04 -2.11 -12.27
N ILE A 175 -6.63 -3.28 -12.10
CA ILE A 175 -6.38 -4.46 -12.92
C ILE A 175 -7.40 -4.48 -14.06
N ASP A 176 -6.93 -4.35 -15.29
CA ASP A 176 -7.83 -4.21 -16.44
C ASP A 176 -8.43 -5.56 -16.87
N ASN A 177 -7.66 -6.65 -16.78
CA ASN A 177 -8.14 -8.01 -17.05
C ASN A 177 -8.56 -8.74 -15.76
N ARG A 178 -9.38 -8.07 -14.95
CA ARG A 178 -9.70 -8.50 -13.57
C ARG A 178 -10.33 -9.89 -13.48
N GLU A 179 -11.15 -10.28 -14.45
CA GLU A 179 -11.84 -11.59 -14.46
C GLU A 179 -10.83 -12.74 -14.53
N ASP A 180 -9.82 -12.65 -15.41
CA ASP A 180 -8.76 -13.65 -15.54
C ASP A 180 -7.95 -13.77 -14.24
N VAL A 181 -7.63 -12.62 -13.64
CA VAL A 181 -6.86 -12.58 -12.39
C VAL A 181 -7.66 -13.17 -11.24
N LEU A 182 -8.96 -12.89 -11.18
CA LEU A 182 -9.86 -13.46 -10.19
C LEU A 182 -10.01 -14.98 -10.34
N ALA A 183 -10.08 -15.50 -11.57
CA ALA A 183 -10.16 -16.93 -11.82
C ALA A 183 -8.93 -17.69 -11.30
N VAL A 184 -7.74 -17.09 -11.40
CA VAL A 184 -6.51 -17.63 -10.82
C VAL A 184 -6.47 -17.44 -9.29
N ALA A 185 -6.83 -16.25 -8.81
CA ALA A 185 -6.80 -15.93 -7.38
C ALA A 185 -7.74 -16.80 -6.53
N LYS A 186 -8.92 -17.18 -7.05
CA LYS A 186 -9.88 -18.07 -6.36
C LYS A 186 -9.31 -19.45 -6.02
N GLN A 187 -8.23 -19.87 -6.67
CA GLN A 187 -7.55 -21.13 -6.40
C GLN A 187 -6.51 -21.01 -5.26
N ALA A 188 -6.23 -19.79 -4.79
CA ALA A 188 -5.25 -19.56 -3.73
C ALA A 188 -5.72 -20.16 -2.40
N ASN A 189 -4.96 -21.12 -1.88
CA ASN A 189 -5.22 -21.69 -0.56
C ASN A 189 -4.47 -20.91 0.53
N TRP A 190 -5.23 -20.12 1.29
CA TRP A 190 -4.75 -19.37 2.45
C TRP A 190 -4.87 -20.15 3.77
N ASN A 191 -5.53 -21.31 3.78
CA ASN A 191 -5.73 -22.14 4.99
C ASN A 191 -4.47 -22.87 5.45
N THR A 192 -3.45 -22.91 4.60
CA THR A 192 -2.19 -23.60 4.88
C THR A 192 -1.22 -22.79 5.74
N ILE A 193 -1.59 -21.56 6.09
CA ILE A 193 -0.83 -20.74 7.04
C ILE A 193 -1.12 -21.28 8.45
N SER A 194 -0.11 -21.92 9.05
CA SER A 194 -0.19 -22.46 10.40
C SER A 194 -0.19 -21.33 11.43
N VAL A 195 -0.94 -21.52 12.50
CA VAL A 195 -0.99 -20.57 13.62
C VAL A 195 0.34 -20.59 14.38
N SER A 196 1.03 -19.46 14.41
CA SER A 196 2.19 -19.22 15.26
C SER A 196 1.75 -18.66 16.62
N GLN A 197 2.47 -19.03 17.68
CA GLN A 197 2.27 -18.51 19.04
C GLN A 197 3.08 -17.23 19.32
N SER A 198 3.97 -16.81 18.41
CA SER A 198 4.84 -15.65 18.65
C SER A 198 4.13 -14.34 18.32
N ALA A 199 3.99 -13.46 19.32
CA ALA A 199 3.58 -12.08 19.08
C ALA A 199 4.72 -11.30 18.39
N SER A 200 4.42 -10.66 17.25
CA SER A 200 5.35 -9.71 16.60
C SER A 200 4.86 -8.27 16.76
N ALA A 201 5.80 -7.33 16.86
CA ALA A 201 5.53 -5.90 16.81
C ALA A 201 5.42 -5.35 15.36
N ASP A 202 5.59 -6.21 14.37
CA ASP A 202 5.50 -5.90 12.95
C ASP A 202 4.04 -5.69 12.49
N PRO A 203 3.83 -5.10 11.29
CA PRO A 203 2.49 -4.93 10.74
C PRO A 203 1.73 -6.25 10.64
N ASP A 204 0.54 -6.27 11.25
CA ASP A 204 -0.43 -7.36 11.25
C ASP A 204 -1.75 -6.81 10.70
N LEU A 205 -2.35 -7.47 9.71
CA LEU A 205 -3.54 -6.95 9.04
C LEU A 205 -4.72 -6.69 10.00
N ARG A 206 -4.83 -7.42 11.11
CA ARG A 206 -5.87 -7.23 12.16
C ARG A 206 -5.72 -5.89 12.91
N GLN A 207 -4.60 -5.21 12.71
CA GLN A 207 -4.30 -3.88 13.24
C GLN A 207 -4.45 -2.79 12.18
N PHE A 208 -5.03 -3.08 11.02
CA PHE A 208 -5.23 -2.08 9.97
C PHE A 208 -6.64 -1.51 10.01
N LEU A 209 -6.73 -0.24 9.66
CA LEU A 209 -7.97 0.43 9.30
C LEU A 209 -7.86 0.84 7.83
N PHE A 210 -8.74 0.34 6.99
CA PHE A 210 -8.90 0.77 5.61
C PHE A 210 -10.02 1.80 5.52
N PHE A 211 -9.87 2.76 4.61
CA PHE A 211 -10.89 3.77 4.37
C PHE A 211 -10.95 4.15 2.89
N ARG A 212 -12.14 4.55 2.45
CA ARG A 212 -12.39 5.04 1.09
C ARG A 212 -13.39 6.19 1.13
N PHE A 213 -13.07 7.26 0.43
CA PHE A 213 -13.88 8.46 0.30
C PHE A 213 -14.22 8.69 -1.18
N ASP A 214 -15.48 8.48 -1.54
CA ASP A 214 -16.00 8.63 -2.90
C ASP A 214 -16.85 9.89 -3.02
N PHE A 215 -16.61 10.71 -4.04
CA PHE A 215 -17.32 11.97 -4.23
C PHE A 215 -17.49 12.34 -5.70
N THR A 216 -18.48 13.20 -5.96
CA THR A 216 -18.69 13.82 -7.27
C THR A 216 -18.67 15.34 -7.08
N PRO A 217 -17.64 16.04 -7.56
CA PRO A 217 -17.56 17.49 -7.48
C PRO A 217 -18.75 18.15 -8.19
N ARG A 218 -19.30 19.23 -7.61
CA ARG A 218 -20.38 20.01 -8.22
C ARG A 218 -19.91 20.92 -9.36
N GLN A 219 -18.62 21.24 -9.38
CA GLN A 219 -18.01 22.19 -10.31
C GLN A 219 -16.64 21.66 -10.75
N PRO A 220 -16.22 21.91 -12.00
CA PRO A 220 -14.83 21.74 -12.40
C PRO A 220 -13.89 22.55 -11.50
N GLY A 221 -12.64 22.09 -11.36
CA GLY A 221 -11.64 22.84 -10.57
C GLY A 221 -11.87 22.82 -9.06
N TRP A 222 -12.69 21.92 -8.51
CA TRP A 222 -12.94 21.76 -7.06
C TRP A 222 -11.68 21.75 -6.18
N TRP A 223 -10.56 21.30 -6.75
CA TRP A 223 -9.27 21.17 -6.09
C TRP A 223 -8.48 22.47 -5.94
N THR A 224 -8.83 23.55 -6.65
CA THR A 224 -8.04 24.79 -6.66
C THR A 224 -8.00 25.49 -5.31
N ASN A 225 -8.99 25.24 -4.45
CA ASN A 225 -9.10 25.85 -3.12
C ASN A 225 -8.64 24.93 -1.98
N ILE A 226 -8.12 23.74 -2.30
CA ILE A 226 -7.62 22.82 -1.26
C ILE A 226 -6.40 23.43 -0.57
N PRO A 227 -6.35 23.40 0.78
CA PRO A 227 -5.22 23.94 1.54
C PRO A 227 -3.86 23.42 1.07
N GLY A 228 -3.02 24.34 0.60
CA GLY A 228 -1.67 24.05 0.10
C GLY A 228 -1.59 23.72 -1.40
N ILE A 229 -2.66 23.24 -2.02
CA ILE A 229 -2.74 23.01 -3.47
C ILE A 229 -2.96 24.34 -4.21
N SER A 230 -3.74 25.27 -3.64
CA SER A 230 -4.01 26.58 -4.23
C SER A 230 -2.74 27.35 -4.65
N ARG A 231 -1.64 27.16 -3.91
CA ARG A 231 -0.33 27.79 -4.15
C ARG A 231 0.45 27.18 -5.32
N VAL A 232 0.11 25.96 -5.71
CA VAL A 232 0.78 25.19 -6.77
C VAL A 232 -0.22 24.77 -7.86
N SER A 233 -1.32 25.50 -7.99
CA SER A 233 -2.43 25.13 -8.88
C SER A 233 -2.00 25.02 -10.34
N ILE A 234 -1.10 25.91 -10.79
CA ILE A 234 -0.52 25.89 -12.13
C ILE A 234 0.26 24.57 -12.38
N GLN A 235 0.97 24.05 -11.38
CA GLN A 235 1.72 22.80 -11.49
C GLN A 235 0.81 21.56 -11.40
N VAL A 236 -0.34 21.68 -10.72
CA VAL A 236 -1.31 20.59 -10.54
C VAL A 236 -2.28 20.50 -11.73
N GLN A 237 -2.59 21.62 -12.40
CA GLN A 237 -3.54 21.69 -13.52
C GLN A 237 -3.25 20.64 -14.62
N PRO A 238 -2.01 20.43 -15.10
CA PRO A 238 -1.73 19.41 -16.11
C PRO A 238 -2.01 18.00 -15.61
N LEU A 239 -1.77 17.71 -14.31
CA LEU A 239 -2.03 16.40 -13.73
C LEU A 239 -3.51 16.06 -13.73
N VAL A 240 -4.35 17.06 -13.45
CA VAL A 240 -5.80 16.91 -13.52
C VAL A 240 -6.25 16.70 -14.96
N GLN A 241 -5.75 17.49 -15.90
CA GLN A 241 -6.18 17.43 -17.30
C GLN A 241 -5.73 16.15 -18.02
N HIS A 242 -4.53 15.65 -17.75
CA HIS A 242 -3.94 14.52 -18.47
C HIS A 242 -4.20 13.19 -17.80
N TYR A 243 -4.25 13.17 -16.46
CA TYR A 243 -4.29 11.93 -15.68
C TYR A 243 -5.51 11.82 -14.76
N ASN A 244 -6.34 12.88 -14.63
CA ASN A 244 -7.45 12.93 -13.69
C ASN A 244 -7.03 12.63 -12.23
N ILE A 245 -5.92 13.23 -11.78
CA ILE A 245 -5.40 13.08 -10.42
C ILE A 245 -5.15 14.42 -9.73
N VAL A 246 -5.37 14.47 -8.41
CA VAL A 246 -5.09 15.63 -7.55
C VAL A 246 -4.31 15.18 -6.30
N PRO A 247 -3.15 15.77 -5.98
CA PRO A 247 -2.29 15.37 -4.86
C PRO A 247 -2.82 15.84 -3.49
N VAL A 248 -3.98 15.32 -3.07
CA VAL A 248 -4.68 15.75 -1.84
C VAL A 248 -4.08 15.21 -0.54
N THR A 249 -3.21 14.20 -0.61
CA THR A 249 -2.62 13.54 0.57
C THR A 249 -2.00 14.51 1.58
N PRO A 250 -1.21 15.53 1.20
CA PRO A 250 -0.64 16.47 2.16
C PRO A 250 -1.70 17.30 2.90
N ALA A 251 -2.77 17.74 2.21
CA ALA A 251 -3.85 18.51 2.81
C ALA A 251 -4.61 17.66 3.84
N LEU A 252 -4.97 16.42 3.48
CA LEU A 252 -5.62 15.46 4.37
C LEU A 252 -4.76 15.13 5.59
N LYS A 253 -3.48 14.82 5.38
CA LYS A 253 -2.55 14.55 6.50
C LYS A 253 -2.38 15.75 7.41
N ASN A 254 -2.34 16.96 6.88
CA ASN A 254 -2.30 18.18 7.69
C ASN A 254 -3.57 18.34 8.52
N ALA A 255 -4.75 18.11 7.93
CA ALA A 255 -6.02 18.18 8.64
C ALA A 255 -6.11 17.14 9.77
N TRP A 256 -5.75 15.88 9.52
CA TRP A 256 -5.77 14.83 10.55
C TRP A 256 -4.74 15.06 11.66
N ARG A 257 -3.55 15.56 11.29
CA ARG A 257 -2.46 15.79 12.24
C ARG A 257 -2.73 16.98 13.15
N PHE A 258 -3.32 18.05 12.64
CA PHE A 258 -3.43 19.32 13.37
C PHE A 258 -4.87 19.76 13.66
N GLY A 259 -5.87 19.05 13.15
CA GLY A 259 -7.29 19.29 13.45
C GLY A 259 -7.70 18.83 14.86
N GLN A 260 -6.80 18.15 15.57
CA GLN A 260 -6.98 17.78 16.98
C GLN A 260 -5.63 17.71 17.70
N LYS A 261 -5.69 17.64 19.03
CA LYS A 261 -4.49 17.53 19.88
C LYS A 261 -4.08 16.06 20.04
N TRP A 262 -2.87 15.75 19.59
CA TRP A 262 -2.20 14.47 19.82
C TRP A 262 -1.16 14.63 20.93
N ASN A 263 -0.87 13.55 21.67
CA ASN A 263 0.39 13.54 22.40
C ASN A 263 1.55 13.36 21.41
N ARG A 264 2.74 13.83 21.79
CA ARG A 264 3.89 13.90 20.89
C ARG A 264 4.36 12.54 20.36
N ALA A 265 4.30 11.50 21.19
CA ALA A 265 4.75 10.16 20.82
C ALA A 265 3.81 9.52 19.77
N ASP A 266 2.50 9.67 19.97
CA ASP A 266 1.49 9.20 19.03
C ASP A 266 1.53 9.98 17.73
N GLU A 267 1.67 11.30 17.79
CA GLU A 267 1.79 12.14 16.60
C GLU A 267 2.98 11.68 15.71
N GLN A 268 4.14 11.43 16.33
CA GLN A 268 5.34 10.94 15.64
C GLN A 268 5.14 9.53 15.08
N THR A 269 4.50 8.64 15.83
CA THR A 269 4.23 7.27 15.38
C THR A 269 3.24 7.22 14.22
N ILE A 270 2.17 8.01 14.29
CA ILE A 270 1.08 8.02 13.33
C ILE A 270 1.47 8.76 12.04
N PHE A 271 2.02 9.97 12.18
CA PHE A 271 2.31 10.86 11.04
C PHE A 271 3.78 10.84 10.60
N GLY A 272 4.65 10.22 11.38
CA GLY A 272 6.08 10.13 11.12
C GLY A 272 6.88 11.28 11.73
N ALA A 273 8.19 11.07 11.79
CA ALA A 273 9.18 12.02 12.28
C ALA A 273 10.37 12.10 11.31
N ALA A 274 10.95 13.29 11.13
CA ALA A 274 12.00 13.52 10.14
C ALA A 274 13.42 13.53 10.73
N LEU A 275 13.63 14.21 11.85
CA LEU A 275 14.93 14.29 12.54
C LEU A 275 14.68 14.54 14.04
N PRO A 276 15.57 14.07 14.94
CA PRO A 276 16.74 13.22 14.67
C PRO A 276 16.37 11.75 14.39
N ASN A 277 15.25 11.28 14.94
CA ASN A 277 14.79 9.89 14.78
C ASN A 277 13.80 9.81 13.62
N ARG A 278 14.28 9.40 12.45
CA ARG A 278 13.43 9.19 11.27
C ARG A 278 12.45 8.05 11.53
N GLN A 279 11.16 8.34 11.47
CA GLN A 279 10.10 7.36 11.58
C GLN A 279 9.12 7.56 10.43
N ARG A 280 8.82 6.48 9.70
CA ARG A 280 7.77 6.51 8.68
C ARG A 280 6.41 6.58 9.36
N GLY A 281 5.56 7.48 8.87
CA GLY A 281 4.17 7.55 9.31
C GLY A 281 3.41 6.28 8.95
N ARG A 282 2.42 5.95 9.77
CA ARG A 282 1.58 4.75 9.67
C ARG A 282 0.24 4.99 8.96
N ILE A 283 0.00 6.20 8.47
CA ILE A 283 -1.17 6.54 7.65
C ILE A 283 -0.75 6.76 6.19
N VAL A 284 -1.51 6.16 5.29
CA VAL A 284 -1.44 6.31 3.85
C VAL A 284 -2.81 6.72 3.33
N ALA A 285 -2.84 7.71 2.44
CA ALA A 285 -4.01 8.08 1.66
C ALA A 285 -3.54 8.42 0.25
N THR A 286 -4.19 7.89 -0.76
CA THR A 286 -3.86 8.12 -2.16
C THR A 286 -4.01 9.58 -2.54
N TRP A 287 -3.48 9.95 -3.70
CA TRP A 287 -4.02 11.12 -4.40
C TRP A 287 -5.50 10.88 -4.70
N ALA A 288 -6.27 11.96 -4.88
CA ALA A 288 -7.61 11.81 -5.42
C ALA A 288 -7.46 11.46 -6.89
N TYR A 289 -8.16 10.43 -7.35
CA TYR A 289 -8.17 10.02 -8.74
C TYR A 289 -9.61 9.80 -9.21
N LEU A 290 -9.88 10.07 -10.48
CA LEU A 290 -11.17 9.74 -11.09
C LEU A 290 -11.16 8.24 -11.40
N ASP A 291 -12.09 7.50 -10.79
CA ASP A 291 -12.28 6.08 -11.05
C ASP A 291 -12.97 5.90 -12.42
N PRO A 292 -12.27 5.34 -13.42
CA PRO A 292 -12.81 5.17 -14.76
C PRO A 292 -13.99 4.19 -14.82
N GLY A 293 -14.19 3.33 -13.81
CA GLY A 293 -15.28 2.35 -13.81
C GLY A 293 -16.65 2.95 -13.47
N ASN A 294 -16.69 4.05 -12.72
CA ASN A 294 -17.93 4.65 -12.23
C ASN A 294 -17.97 6.19 -12.37
N ASN A 295 -16.93 6.80 -12.92
CA ASN A 295 -16.78 8.24 -13.12
C ASN A 295 -16.92 9.06 -11.83
N ARG A 296 -16.47 8.51 -10.69
CA ARG A 296 -16.44 9.19 -9.39
C ARG A 296 -15.00 9.42 -8.94
N TRP A 297 -14.76 10.54 -8.27
CA TRP A 297 -13.47 10.77 -7.63
C TRP A 297 -13.37 9.93 -6.37
N CYS A 298 -12.19 9.35 -6.15
CA CYS A 298 -11.91 8.49 -5.01
C CYS A 298 -10.59 8.89 -4.36
N VAL A 299 -10.59 8.86 -3.02
CA VAL A 299 -9.37 8.73 -2.22
C VAL A 299 -9.53 7.47 -1.38
N HIS A 300 -8.61 6.53 -1.47
CA HIS A 300 -8.57 5.41 -0.54
C HIS A 300 -7.27 5.43 0.26
N GLY A 301 -7.21 4.60 1.28
CA GLY A 301 -6.03 4.51 2.11
C GLY A 301 -6.18 3.54 3.25
N TRP A 302 -5.14 3.52 4.06
CA TRP A 302 -5.04 2.63 5.20
C TRP A 302 -4.20 3.26 6.30
N ALA A 303 -4.44 2.80 7.52
CA ALA A 303 -3.64 3.12 8.68
C ALA A 303 -3.25 1.86 9.45
N TRP A 304 -1.98 1.72 9.81
CA TRP A 304 -1.53 0.74 10.79
C TRP A 304 -1.74 1.31 12.18
N LEU A 305 -2.75 0.80 12.89
CA LEU A 305 -3.20 1.31 14.17
C LEU A 305 -2.14 1.03 15.26
N PRO A 306 -1.89 1.98 16.18
CA PRO A 306 -1.07 1.72 17.37
C PRO A 306 -1.66 0.61 18.24
N ALA A 307 -0.81 -0.11 18.98
CA ALA A 307 -1.26 -1.15 19.91
C ALA A 307 -2.11 -0.60 21.07
N GLN A 308 -1.92 0.67 21.42
CA GLN A 308 -2.67 1.35 22.47
C GLN A 308 -4.12 1.59 22.03
N SER A 309 -5.07 1.04 22.78
CA SER A 309 -6.50 1.02 22.42
C SER A 309 -7.12 2.41 22.31
N GLN A 310 -6.71 3.36 23.14
CA GLN A 310 -7.20 4.75 23.11
C GLN A 310 -6.73 5.46 21.83
N THR A 311 -5.43 5.43 21.54
CA THR A 311 -4.86 6.06 20.34
C THR A 311 -5.41 5.45 19.05
N ALA A 312 -5.58 4.12 19.01
CA ALA A 312 -6.22 3.44 17.88
C ALA A 312 -7.67 3.89 17.67
N SER A 313 -8.43 4.07 18.75
CA SER A 313 -9.82 4.56 18.70
C SER A 313 -9.88 6.01 18.23
N MET A 314 -9.02 6.88 18.78
CA MET A 314 -8.90 8.27 18.35
C MET A 314 -8.57 8.36 16.85
N LEU A 315 -7.58 7.60 16.39
CA LEU A 315 -7.19 7.58 14.98
C LEU A 315 -8.33 7.07 14.08
N THR A 316 -9.06 6.05 14.52
CA THR A 316 -10.23 5.53 13.79
C THR A 316 -11.29 6.62 13.63
N GLN A 317 -11.59 7.36 14.70
CA GLN A 317 -12.56 8.45 14.69
C GLN A 317 -12.09 9.63 13.82
N THR A 318 -10.81 10.00 13.89
CA THR A 318 -10.24 11.06 13.05
C THR A 318 -10.34 10.74 11.57
N LEU A 319 -9.95 9.53 11.18
CA LEU A 319 -10.02 9.08 9.79
C LEU A 319 -11.47 8.84 9.34
N GLY A 320 -12.38 8.58 10.28
CA GLY A 320 -13.82 8.35 10.08
C GLY A 320 -14.67 9.61 10.09
N ASN A 321 -14.08 10.79 10.33
CA ASN A 321 -14.83 12.04 10.41
C ASN A 321 -15.10 12.62 9.00
N ALA A 322 -16.24 12.28 8.41
CA ALA A 322 -16.65 12.76 7.09
C ALA A 322 -16.67 14.30 6.98
N THR A 323 -16.95 15.03 8.06
CA THR A 323 -16.90 16.49 8.07
C THR A 323 -15.49 17.00 7.78
N THR A 324 -14.45 16.39 8.38
CA THR A 324 -13.06 16.74 8.09
C THR A 324 -12.70 16.51 6.62
N TRP A 325 -13.15 15.40 6.03
CA TRP A 325 -12.94 15.12 4.60
C TRP A 325 -13.64 16.15 3.71
N ASN A 326 -14.94 16.38 3.93
CA ASN A 326 -15.75 17.30 3.16
C ASN A 326 -15.20 18.74 3.22
N GLN A 327 -14.79 19.19 4.39
CA GLN A 327 -14.21 20.53 4.59
C GLN A 327 -12.82 20.65 3.95
N THR A 328 -11.95 19.64 4.12
CA THR A 328 -10.58 19.69 3.60
C THR A 328 -10.54 19.68 2.08
N LEU A 329 -11.40 18.87 1.46
CA LEU A 329 -11.47 18.69 0.01
C LEU A 329 -12.48 19.64 -0.66
N ASN A 330 -13.27 20.39 0.13
CA ASN A 330 -14.33 21.28 -0.33
C ASN A 330 -15.34 20.57 -1.27
N VAL A 331 -15.75 19.36 -0.90
CA VAL A 331 -16.69 18.51 -1.64
C VAL A 331 -17.63 17.81 -0.67
N GLN A 332 -18.68 17.17 -1.19
CA GLN A 332 -19.53 16.26 -0.43
C GLN A 332 -19.31 14.84 -0.96
N GLY A 333 -19.03 13.90 -0.06
CA GLY A 333 -18.76 12.52 -0.43
C GLY A 333 -19.23 11.51 0.61
N THR A 334 -19.04 10.25 0.28
CA THR A 334 -19.34 9.10 1.13
C THR A 334 -18.04 8.52 1.63
N LEU A 335 -17.89 8.43 2.94
CA LEU A 335 -16.74 7.79 3.61
C LEU A 335 -17.14 6.40 4.09
N THR A 336 -16.35 5.40 3.73
CA THR A 336 -16.47 4.03 4.24
C THR A 336 -15.18 3.63 4.96
N GLN A 337 -15.32 2.75 5.95
CA GLN A 337 -14.20 2.19 6.70
C GLN A 337 -14.35 0.69 6.85
N GLN A 338 -13.24 -0.03 6.76
CA GLN A 338 -13.17 -1.47 6.98
C GLN A 338 -12.03 -1.77 7.94
N ARG A 339 -12.32 -2.50 9.02
CA ARG A 339 -11.33 -2.85 10.04
C ARG A 339 -11.39 -4.36 10.32
N PRO A 340 -10.52 -5.18 9.71
CA PRO A 340 -10.38 -6.56 10.13
C PRO A 340 -9.81 -6.60 11.56
N ARG A 341 -10.44 -7.37 12.44
CA ARG A 341 -10.00 -7.56 13.84
C ARG A 341 -9.67 -9.03 14.13
N THR A 342 -10.26 -9.94 13.36
CA THR A 342 -10.07 -11.38 13.50
C THR A 342 -9.39 -11.98 12.27
N THR A 343 -8.85 -13.20 12.41
CA THR A 343 -8.37 -14.00 11.28
C THR A 343 -9.48 -14.25 10.26
N GLN A 344 -10.73 -14.37 10.68
CA GLN A 344 -11.86 -14.55 9.78
C GLN A 344 -12.14 -13.29 8.96
N ASP A 345 -12.04 -12.11 9.58
CA ASP A 345 -12.21 -10.84 8.85
C ASP A 345 -11.10 -10.68 7.80
N VAL A 346 -9.86 -11.06 8.13
CA VAL A 346 -8.74 -11.06 7.18
C VAL A 346 -9.04 -11.99 6.00
N ARG A 347 -9.59 -13.19 6.25
CA ARG A 347 -9.98 -14.13 5.18
C ARG A 347 -11.07 -13.59 4.27
N GLN A 348 -11.98 -12.76 4.77
CA GLN A 348 -13.02 -12.13 3.96
C GLN A 348 -12.49 -11.03 3.03
N LEU A 349 -11.28 -10.51 3.28
CA LEU A 349 -10.63 -9.51 2.43
C LEU A 349 -9.82 -10.12 1.28
N LEU A 350 -9.52 -11.42 1.34
CA LEU A 350 -8.71 -12.17 0.37
C LEU A 350 -9.62 -12.95 -0.58
#